data_AF-A0A1Q4ZDD7-F1
#
_entry.id   AF-A0A1Q4ZDD7-F1
#
_cell.length_a   1.000
_cell.length_b   1.000
_cell.length_c   1.000
_cell.angle_alpha   90.00
_cell.angle_beta   90.00
_cell.angle_gamma   90.00
#
_symmetry.space_group_name_H-M   'P 1'
#
loop_
_entity.id
_entity.type
_entity.pdbx_description
1 polymer ?
#
loop_
_entity_poly.entity_id
_entity_poly.type
_entity_poly.pdbx_seq_one_letter_code
_entity_poly.pdbx_strand_id
1 'polypeptide(L)'
;MTTTNSRVSSYLWLRPVAVAASLLLLGYGILRLIDGLDGHRDKSAWPWMTGHTLFLLGIVAFGAVIVGLHGRLRTASSRLRTVDDVAALAGLVGAAGFVWVILGDLFPRFADAVATPEVVLVGGPALFELGLLVLLVRAAVLRLLPASGPVLVLAGFVAIAVNLDLLPVGAALVFGGLLPLGKPAVRSGRSGQM
;
A
#
# COMPACT_ATOMS: atom_id res chain seq x y z
N MET A 1 10.27 -27.85 -23.06
CA MET A 1 11.18 -27.04 -22.22
C MET A 1 10.73 -25.59 -22.32
N THR A 2 9.72 -25.17 -21.53
CA THR A 2 8.96 -23.91 -21.77
C THR A 2 8.33 -23.34 -20.48
N THR A 3 8.87 -23.62 -19.30
CA THR A 3 8.22 -23.30 -18.00
C THR A 3 8.73 -22.02 -17.33
N THR A 4 9.74 -21.36 -17.91
CA THR A 4 10.34 -20.14 -17.33
C THR A 4 9.57 -18.87 -17.73
N ASN A 5 8.93 -18.87 -18.92
CA ASN A 5 8.29 -17.68 -19.48
C ASN A 5 6.91 -17.38 -18.85
N SER A 6 6.17 -18.41 -18.43
CA SER A 6 4.83 -18.27 -17.86
C SER A 6 4.83 -17.60 -16.48
N ARG A 7 5.83 -17.85 -15.64
CA ARG A 7 5.90 -17.33 -14.26
C ARG A 7 6.22 -15.83 -14.18
N VAL A 8 7.00 -15.30 -15.12
CA VAL A 8 7.30 -13.85 -15.19
C VAL A 8 6.06 -13.08 -15.68
N SER A 9 5.29 -13.67 -16.59
CA SER A 9 4.04 -13.09 -17.13
C SER A 9 2.97 -12.89 -16.04
N SER A 10 2.81 -13.84 -15.11
CA SER A 10 1.73 -13.84 -14.12
C SER A 10 1.69 -12.64 -13.16
N TYR A 11 2.78 -11.87 -13.04
CA TYR A 11 2.88 -10.74 -12.11
C TYR A 11 3.23 -9.41 -12.79
N LEU A 12 3.08 -9.31 -14.12
CA LEU A 12 3.32 -8.06 -14.86
C LEU A 12 2.40 -6.92 -14.41
N TRP A 13 1.22 -7.25 -13.90
CA TRP A 13 0.24 -6.30 -13.37
C TRP A 13 0.63 -5.70 -12.01
N LEU A 14 1.53 -6.33 -11.25
CA LEU A 14 1.85 -5.91 -9.88
C LEU A 14 2.40 -4.48 -9.82
N ARG A 15 3.33 -4.16 -10.72
CA ARG A 15 3.96 -2.83 -10.78
C ARG A 15 2.98 -1.72 -11.15
N PRO A 16 2.22 -1.79 -12.26
CA PRO A 16 1.26 -0.74 -12.60
C PRO A 16 0.18 -0.59 -11.52
N VAL A 17 -0.27 -1.67 -10.89
CA VAL A 17 -1.24 -1.59 -9.78
C VAL A 17 -0.64 -0.90 -8.56
N ALA A 18 0.61 -1.21 -8.18
CA ALA A 18 1.28 -0.53 -7.06
C ALA A 18 1.51 0.96 -7.32
N VAL A 19 1.85 1.31 -8.56
CA VAL A 19 1.97 2.71 -9.02
C VAL A 19 0.61 3.41 -8.94
N ALA A 20 -0.43 2.81 -9.49
CA ALA A 20 -1.78 3.36 -9.46
C ALA A 20 -2.26 3.56 -8.01
N ALA A 21 -2.09 2.57 -7.14
CA ALA A 21 -2.45 2.65 -5.73
C ALA A 21 -1.78 3.83 -5.02
N SER A 22 -0.48 4.05 -5.29
CA SER A 22 0.27 5.16 -4.69
C SER A 22 -0.15 6.53 -5.23
N LEU A 23 -0.49 6.61 -6.52
CA LEU A 23 -1.00 7.85 -7.14
C LEU A 23 -2.41 8.20 -6.66
N LEU A 24 -3.27 7.19 -6.43
CA LEU A 24 -4.58 7.37 -5.83
C LEU A 24 -4.47 7.91 -4.40
N LEU A 25 -3.56 7.33 -3.60
CA LEU A 25 -3.25 7.81 -2.25
C LEU A 25 -2.70 9.25 -2.26
N LEU A 26 -1.82 9.57 -3.22
CA LEU A 26 -1.30 10.93 -3.39
C LEU A 26 -2.42 11.92 -3.76
N GLY A 27 -3.30 11.55 -4.68
CA GLY A 27 -4.47 12.35 -5.07
C GLY A 27 -5.39 12.61 -3.87
N TYR A 28 -5.65 11.59 -3.04
CA TYR A 28 -6.35 11.76 -1.77
C TYR A 28 -5.66 12.78 -0.87
N GLY A 29 -4.35 12.63 -0.63
CA GLY A 29 -3.58 13.55 0.21
C GLY A 29 -3.64 15.00 -0.27
N ILE A 30 -3.57 15.23 -1.58
CA ILE A 30 -3.66 16.58 -2.16
C ILE A 30 -5.05 17.16 -1.93
N LEU A 31 -6.11 16.39 -2.19
CA LEU A 31 -7.49 16.84 -1.97
C LEU A 31 -7.76 17.11 -0.49
N ARG A 32 -7.19 16.31 0.41
CA ARG A 32 -7.25 16.54 1.86
C ARG A 32 -6.64 17.87 2.28
N LEU A 33 -5.53 18.28 1.66
CA LEU A 33 -4.93 19.58 1.92
C LEU A 33 -5.82 20.70 1.42
N ILE A 34 -6.34 20.59 0.19
CA ILE A 34 -7.26 21.57 -0.41
C ILE A 34 -8.51 21.75 0.46
N ASP A 35 -9.11 20.65 0.90
CA ASP A 35 -10.27 20.62 1.79
C ASP A 35 -10.01 21.22 3.18
N GLY A 36 -8.74 21.37 3.58
CA GLY A 36 -8.36 21.90 4.88
C GLY A 36 -7.82 23.34 4.85
N LEU A 37 -7.75 23.99 3.68
CA LEU A 37 -7.10 25.30 3.51
C LEU A 37 -7.80 26.44 4.28
N ASP A 38 -9.10 26.34 4.47
CA ASP A 38 -9.92 27.29 5.24
C ASP A 38 -10.04 26.89 6.73
N GLY A 39 -9.37 25.82 7.15
CA GLY A 39 -9.42 25.28 8.49
C GLY A 39 -10.64 24.40 8.79
N HIS A 40 -11.53 24.15 7.83
CA HIS A 40 -12.72 23.32 8.01
C HIS A 40 -12.85 22.24 6.92
N ARG A 41 -12.99 20.98 7.32
CA ARG A 41 -13.20 19.87 6.38
C ARG A 41 -14.67 19.52 6.28
N ASP A 42 -15.31 19.95 5.19
CA ASP A 42 -16.72 19.70 4.93
C ASP A 42 -16.93 18.32 4.29
N LYS A 43 -17.52 17.40 5.04
CA LYS A 43 -17.80 16.02 4.59
C LYS A 43 -18.74 15.93 3.40
N SER A 44 -19.50 16.99 3.11
CA SER A 44 -20.40 17.06 1.95
C SER A 44 -19.76 17.70 0.72
N ALA A 45 -18.59 18.33 0.87
CA ALA A 45 -17.91 19.01 -0.21
C ALA A 45 -17.24 18.04 -1.19
N TRP A 46 -17.07 18.51 -2.43
CA TRP A 46 -16.48 17.70 -3.50
C TRP A 46 -15.04 17.23 -3.20
N PRO A 47 -14.13 17.98 -2.52
CA PRO A 47 -12.78 17.51 -2.23
C PRO A 47 -12.79 16.33 -1.26
N TRP A 48 -13.62 16.39 -0.21
CA TRP A 48 -13.82 15.28 0.73
C TRP A 48 -14.29 14.02 0.00
N MET A 49 -15.38 14.12 -0.77
CA MET A 49 -15.98 12.98 -1.46
C MET A 49 -15.04 12.36 -2.50
N THR A 50 -14.41 13.21 -3.31
CA THR A 50 -13.47 12.77 -4.34
C THR A 50 -12.24 12.15 -3.69
N GLY A 51 -11.69 12.78 -2.64
CA GLY A 51 -10.54 12.30 -1.90
C GLY A 51 -10.77 10.92 -1.29
N HIS A 52 -11.87 10.72 -0.56
CA HIS A 52 -12.19 9.43 0.05
C HIS A 52 -12.51 8.36 -1.01
N THR A 53 -13.04 8.74 -2.17
CA THR A 53 -13.23 7.80 -3.29
C THR A 53 -11.89 7.34 -3.87
N LEU A 54 -10.94 8.27 -4.09
CA LEU A 54 -9.59 7.92 -4.51
C LEU A 54 -8.91 7.04 -3.46
N PHE A 55 -9.09 7.36 -2.18
CA PHE A 55 -8.54 6.58 -1.10
C PHE A 55 -9.09 5.15 -1.07
N LEU A 56 -10.42 4.99 -1.23
CA LEU A 56 -11.07 3.68 -1.32
C LEU A 56 -10.49 2.84 -2.46
N LEU A 57 -10.40 3.41 -3.66
CA LEU A 57 -9.81 2.73 -4.82
C LEU A 57 -8.34 2.39 -4.58
N GLY A 58 -7.60 3.28 -3.91
CA GLY A 58 -6.21 3.08 -3.51
C GLY A 58 -6.05 1.89 -2.57
N ILE A 59 -6.87 1.78 -1.52
CA ILE A 59 -6.85 0.65 -0.57
C ILE A 59 -7.18 -0.67 -1.26
N VAL A 60 -8.18 -0.70 -2.15
CA VAL A 60 -8.51 -1.90 -2.93
C VAL A 60 -7.32 -2.31 -3.82
N ALA A 61 -6.69 -1.34 -4.49
CA ALA A 61 -5.51 -1.59 -5.30
C ALA A 61 -4.32 -2.09 -4.46
N PHE A 62 -4.09 -1.53 -3.27
CA PHE A 62 -3.08 -2.05 -2.34
C PHE A 62 -3.40 -3.46 -1.82
N GLY A 63 -4.69 -3.79 -1.61
CA GLY A 63 -5.12 -5.16 -1.34
C GLY A 63 -4.69 -6.12 -2.46
N ALA A 64 -4.85 -5.71 -3.73
CA ALA A 64 -4.34 -6.48 -4.86
C ALA A 64 -2.79 -6.56 -4.87
N VAL A 65 -2.07 -5.50 -4.49
CA VAL A 65 -0.60 -5.53 -4.31
C VAL A 65 -0.19 -6.58 -3.28
N ILE A 66 -0.89 -6.67 -2.15
CA ILE A 66 -0.64 -7.67 -1.09
C ILE A 66 -0.80 -9.09 -1.67
N VAL A 67 -1.89 -9.36 -2.40
CA VAL A 67 -2.13 -10.66 -3.05
C VAL A 67 -1.03 -10.98 -4.07
N GLY A 68 -0.64 -10.01 -4.90
CA GLY A 68 0.40 -10.18 -5.91
C GLY A 68 1.79 -10.44 -5.32
N LEU A 69 2.17 -9.69 -4.28
CA LEU A 69 3.42 -9.91 -3.54
C LEU A 69 3.42 -11.29 -2.88
N HIS A 70 2.34 -11.64 -2.19
CA HIS A 70 2.20 -12.93 -1.52
C HIS A 70 2.37 -14.11 -2.50
N GLY A 71 1.66 -14.06 -3.63
CA GLY A 71 1.80 -15.06 -4.70
C GLY A 71 3.24 -15.15 -5.21
N ARG A 72 3.87 -14.00 -5.49
CA ARG A 72 5.25 -13.96 -5.98
C ARG A 72 6.23 -14.57 -4.98
N LEU A 73 6.11 -14.25 -3.69
CA LEU A 73 6.94 -14.81 -2.62
C LEU A 73 6.81 -16.33 -2.53
N ARG A 74 5.58 -16.86 -2.61
CA ARG A 74 5.33 -18.32 -2.59
C ARG A 74 5.98 -19.07 -3.75
N THR A 75 6.17 -18.42 -4.90
CA THR A 75 6.88 -19.02 -6.04
C THR A 75 8.40 -18.92 -5.91
N ALA A 76 8.91 -17.94 -5.14
CA ALA A 76 10.33 -17.67 -5.01
C ALA A 76 10.99 -18.48 -3.88
N SER A 77 10.28 -18.74 -2.77
CA SER A 77 10.82 -19.50 -1.64
C SER A 77 9.72 -20.11 -0.76
N SER A 78 10.00 -21.27 -0.16
CA SER A 78 9.14 -21.91 0.86
C SER A 78 9.57 -21.62 2.30
N ARG A 79 10.79 -21.08 2.52
CA ARG A 79 11.47 -21.07 3.83
C ARG A 79 10.74 -20.29 4.93
N LEU A 80 9.89 -19.35 4.58
CA LEU A 80 9.08 -18.56 5.53
C LEU A 80 7.64 -18.38 5.05
N ARG A 81 7.08 -19.43 4.43
CA ARG A 81 5.72 -19.37 3.87
C ARG A 81 4.68 -18.94 4.91
N THR A 82 4.74 -19.47 6.12
CA THR A 82 3.79 -19.10 7.20
C THR A 82 3.85 -17.61 7.52
N VAL A 83 5.04 -17.01 7.53
CA VAL A 83 5.20 -15.56 7.74
C VAL A 83 4.55 -14.80 6.58
N ASP A 84 4.79 -15.24 5.35
CA ASP A 84 4.22 -14.62 4.16
C ASP A 84 2.69 -14.76 4.12
N ASP A 85 2.12 -15.89 4.58
CA ASP A 85 0.68 -16.14 4.71
C ASP A 85 0.05 -15.24 5.79
N VAL A 86 0.65 -15.19 6.99
CA VAL A 86 0.16 -14.36 8.11
C VAL A 86 0.23 -12.87 7.77
N ALA A 87 1.32 -12.42 7.13
CA ALA A 87 1.47 -11.03 6.70
C ALA A 87 0.43 -10.65 5.64
N ALA A 88 0.15 -11.53 4.68
CA ALA A 88 -0.88 -11.29 3.68
C ALA A 88 -2.28 -11.25 4.31
N LEU A 89 -2.59 -12.17 5.22
CA LEU A 89 -3.86 -12.18 5.93
C LEU A 89 -4.05 -10.91 6.78
N ALA A 90 -3.03 -10.55 7.57
CA ALA A 90 -3.06 -9.33 8.38
C ALA A 90 -3.27 -8.10 7.50
N GLY A 91 -2.51 -7.99 6.40
CA GLY A 91 -2.63 -6.89 5.46
C GLY A 91 -4.02 -6.79 4.82
N LEU A 92 -4.64 -7.91 4.45
CA LEU A 92 -5.97 -7.95 3.84
C LEU A 92 -7.09 -7.66 4.85
N VAL A 93 -6.98 -8.19 6.07
CA VAL A 93 -7.90 -7.83 7.17
C VAL A 93 -7.80 -6.34 7.48
N GLY A 94 -6.59 -5.80 7.51
CA GLY A 94 -6.36 -4.37 7.67
C GLY A 94 -6.95 -3.54 6.52
N ALA A 95 -6.77 -3.98 5.27
CA ALA A 95 -7.38 -3.33 4.10
C ALA A 95 -8.90 -3.32 4.19
N ALA A 96 -9.52 -4.43 4.62
CA ALA A 96 -10.97 -4.49 4.85
C ALA A 96 -11.41 -3.53 5.97
N GLY A 97 -10.61 -3.39 7.04
CA GLY A 97 -10.84 -2.39 8.08
C GLY A 97 -10.75 -0.95 7.56
N PHE A 98 -9.76 -0.64 6.73
CA PHE A 98 -9.68 0.66 6.04
C PHE A 98 -10.91 0.92 5.15
N VAL A 99 -11.32 -0.07 4.35
CA VAL A 99 -12.53 0.04 3.52
C VAL A 99 -13.74 0.37 4.39
N TRP A 100 -13.90 -0.30 5.53
CA TRP A 100 -14.98 0.00 6.47
C TRP A 100 -14.97 1.46 6.93
N VAL A 101 -13.81 1.96 7.39
CA VAL A 101 -13.65 3.36 7.83
C VAL A 101 -14.01 4.32 6.70
N ILE A 102 -13.49 4.09 5.49
CA ILE A 102 -13.72 4.95 4.33
C ILE A 102 -15.20 4.96 3.91
N LEU A 103 -15.89 3.82 4.01
CA LEU A 103 -17.33 3.76 3.76
C LEU A 103 -18.12 4.60 4.79
N GLY A 104 -17.70 4.62 6.05
CA GLY A 104 -18.25 5.53 7.06
C GLY A 104 -18.06 7.01 6.71
N ASP A 105 -16.90 7.36 6.14
CA ASP A 105 -16.61 8.73 5.72
C ASP A 105 -17.34 9.15 4.43
N LEU A 106 -17.64 8.21 3.54
CA LEU A 106 -18.35 8.45 2.28
C LEU A 106 -19.87 8.43 2.44
N PHE A 107 -20.39 7.63 3.38
CA PHE A 107 -21.83 7.35 3.50
C PHE A 107 -22.31 7.61 4.94
N PRO A 108 -22.81 8.81 5.25
CA PRO A 108 -23.28 9.14 6.61
C PRO A 108 -24.30 8.14 7.17
N ARG A 109 -25.25 7.69 6.33
CA ARG A 109 -26.24 6.67 6.73
C ARG A 109 -25.62 5.33 7.12
N PHE A 110 -24.47 4.96 6.56
CA PHE A 110 -23.75 3.75 6.96
C PHE A 110 -23.15 3.93 8.36
N ALA A 111 -22.51 5.07 8.61
CA ALA A 111 -21.95 5.41 9.91
C ALA A 111 -23.04 5.52 11.00
N ASP A 112 -24.21 6.05 10.67
CA ASP A 112 -25.37 6.13 11.57
C ASP A 112 -25.94 4.74 11.92
N ALA A 113 -25.93 3.81 10.95
CA ALA A 113 -26.47 2.47 11.11
C ALA A 113 -25.52 1.54 11.88
N VAL A 114 -24.21 1.64 11.63
CA VAL A 114 -23.20 0.82 12.29
C VAL A 114 -21.99 1.68 12.63
N ALA A 115 -21.86 2.01 13.91
CA ALA A 115 -20.71 2.73 14.41
C ALA A 115 -19.43 1.93 14.16
N THR A 116 -18.38 2.60 13.68
CA THR A 116 -17.08 1.97 13.44
C THR A 116 -16.43 1.64 14.79
N PRO A 117 -16.18 0.34 15.08
CA PRO A 117 -15.49 -0.04 16.31
C PRO A 117 -14.08 0.56 16.35
N GLU A 118 -13.61 0.98 17.53
CA GLU A 118 -12.26 1.55 17.71
C GLU A 118 -11.16 0.61 17.20
N VAL A 119 -11.33 -0.70 17.41
CA VAL A 119 -10.41 -1.72 16.90
C VAL A 119 -10.34 -1.73 15.37
N VAL A 120 -11.42 -1.39 14.66
CA VAL A 120 -11.40 -1.27 13.19
C VAL A 120 -10.74 0.05 12.80
N LEU A 121 -11.04 1.13 13.52
CA LEU A 121 -10.51 2.47 13.27
C LEU A 121 -8.98 2.52 13.38
N VAL A 122 -8.42 1.91 14.42
CA VAL A 122 -6.96 1.91 14.68
C VAL A 122 -6.28 0.64 14.18
N GLY A 123 -6.91 -0.52 14.42
CA GLY A 123 -6.34 -1.82 14.07
C GLY A 123 -6.36 -2.09 12.57
N GLY A 124 -7.34 -1.59 11.82
CA GLY A 124 -7.39 -1.71 10.36
C GLY A 124 -6.13 -1.14 9.70
N PRO A 125 -5.83 0.16 9.90
CA PRO A 125 -4.61 0.78 9.42
C PRO A 125 -3.33 0.07 9.86
N ALA A 126 -3.20 -0.23 11.14
CA ALA A 126 -2.00 -0.88 11.67
C ALA A 126 -1.76 -2.26 11.04
N LEU A 127 -2.79 -3.09 10.92
CA LEU A 127 -2.67 -4.42 10.30
C LEU A 127 -2.34 -4.33 8.81
N PHE A 128 -2.92 -3.37 8.10
CA PHE A 128 -2.64 -3.11 6.69
C PHE A 128 -1.16 -2.76 6.48
N GLU A 129 -0.68 -1.77 7.23
CA GLU A 129 0.68 -1.26 7.13
C GLU A 129 1.71 -2.34 7.48
N LEU A 130 1.50 -3.05 8.60
CA LEU A 130 2.37 -4.13 9.05
C LEU A 130 2.40 -5.29 8.05
N GLY A 131 1.23 -5.75 7.59
CA GLY A 131 1.14 -6.84 6.62
C GLY A 131 1.89 -6.53 5.32
N LEU A 132 1.66 -5.33 4.76
CA LEU A 132 2.35 -4.88 3.56
C LEU A 132 3.86 -4.72 3.79
N LEU A 133 4.29 -4.10 4.89
CA LEU A 133 5.70 -3.91 5.21
C LEU A 133 6.44 -5.24 5.35
N VAL A 134 5.87 -6.23 6.04
CA VAL A 134 6.49 -7.56 6.15
C VAL A 134 6.67 -8.16 4.76
N LEU A 135 5.66 -8.14 3.89
CA LEU A 135 5.78 -8.66 2.53
C LEU A 135 6.84 -7.93 1.70
N LEU A 136 6.96 -6.61 1.84
CA LEU A 136 8.00 -5.82 1.16
C LEU A 136 9.41 -6.14 1.68
N VAL A 137 9.58 -6.29 3.01
CA VAL A 137 10.86 -6.72 3.60
C VAL A 137 11.23 -8.11 3.09
N ARG A 138 10.26 -9.03 3.05
CA ARG A 138 10.45 -10.38 2.49
C ARG A 138 10.84 -10.33 1.02
N ALA A 139 10.20 -9.47 0.21
CA ALA A 139 10.56 -9.25 -1.18
C ALA A 139 11.99 -8.69 -1.32
N ALA A 140 12.40 -7.78 -0.43
CA ALA A 140 13.76 -7.23 -0.43
C ALA A 140 14.83 -8.26 -0.03
N VAL A 141 14.56 -9.11 0.97
CA VAL A 141 15.44 -10.22 1.36
C VAL A 141 15.64 -11.21 0.21
N LEU A 142 14.58 -11.49 -0.55
CA LEU A 142 14.65 -12.32 -1.77
C LEU A 142 15.18 -11.56 -3.00
N ARG A 143 15.63 -10.31 -2.84
CA ARG A 143 16.16 -9.42 -3.90
C ARG A 143 15.19 -9.19 -5.05
N LEU A 144 13.89 -9.27 -4.78
CA LEU A 144 12.81 -8.91 -5.70
C LEU A 144 12.51 -7.41 -5.70
N LEU A 145 13.01 -6.70 -4.69
CA LEU A 145 12.89 -5.26 -4.46
C LEU A 145 14.20 -4.77 -3.81
N PRO A 146 14.70 -3.55 -4.09
CA PRO A 146 15.83 -3.00 -3.34
C PRO A 146 15.45 -2.76 -1.87
N ALA A 147 16.44 -2.81 -0.97
CA ALA A 147 16.23 -2.60 0.46
C ALA A 147 15.73 -1.18 0.81
N SER A 148 15.95 -0.20 -0.07
CA SER A 148 15.37 1.14 0.07
C SER A 148 13.85 1.17 -0.09
N GLY A 149 13.26 0.17 -0.78
CA GLY A 149 11.82 0.10 -1.03
C GLY A 149 11.00 0.05 0.27
N PRO A 150 11.19 -0.97 1.12
CA PRO A 150 10.51 -1.07 2.41
C PRO A 150 10.80 0.12 3.33
N VAL A 151 12.01 0.68 3.30
CA VAL A 151 12.41 1.84 4.12
C VAL A 151 11.62 3.08 3.73
N LEU A 152 11.48 3.35 2.41
CA LEU A 152 10.69 4.48 1.92
C LEU A 152 9.20 4.32 2.25
N VAL A 153 8.65 3.11 2.10
CA VAL A 153 7.25 2.82 2.48
C VAL A 153 7.03 3.03 3.97
N LEU A 154 7.93 2.52 4.83
CA LEU A 154 7.85 2.73 6.27
C LEU A 154 7.93 4.22 6.63
N ALA A 155 8.88 4.96 6.03
CA ALA A 155 8.98 6.40 6.24
C ALA A 155 7.70 7.12 5.82
N GLY A 156 7.06 6.68 4.74
CA GLY A 156 5.78 7.21 4.30
C GLY A 156 4.64 6.96 5.28
N PHE A 157 4.53 5.74 5.82
CA PHE A 157 3.54 5.40 6.85
C PHE A 157 3.77 6.18 8.14
N VAL A 158 5.02 6.30 8.59
CA VAL A 158 5.36 7.11 9.77
C VAL A 158 4.98 8.57 9.55
N ALA A 159 5.24 9.15 8.38
CA ALA A 159 4.85 10.53 8.08
C ALA A 159 3.32 10.71 8.20
N ILE A 160 2.54 9.79 7.63
CA ILE A 160 1.06 9.80 7.69
C ILE A 160 0.56 9.65 9.13
N ALA A 161 1.17 8.75 9.90
CA ALA A 161 0.79 8.50 11.30
C ALA A 161 1.11 9.69 12.22
N VAL A 162 2.22 10.38 12.00
CA VAL A 162 2.60 11.58 12.77
C VAL A 162 1.64 12.73 12.50
N ASN A 163 1.29 12.96 11.23
CA ASN A 163 0.32 13.97 10.85
C ASN A 163 -0.32 13.60 9.52
N LEU A 164 -1.65 13.46 9.51
CA LEU A 164 -2.40 13.08 8.33
C LEU A 164 -2.27 14.12 7.19
N ASP A 165 -1.92 15.36 7.49
CA ASP A 165 -1.64 16.40 6.48
C ASP A 165 -0.31 16.18 5.74
N LEU A 166 0.56 15.29 6.24
CA LEU A 166 1.73 14.79 5.52
C LEU A 166 1.40 13.68 4.51
N LEU A 167 0.12 13.36 4.29
CA LEU A 167 -0.32 12.37 3.30
C LEU A 167 0.33 12.51 1.92
N PRO A 168 0.45 13.71 1.32
CA PRO A 168 1.13 13.83 0.04
C PRO A 168 2.60 13.40 0.08
N VAL A 169 3.31 13.79 1.15
CA VAL A 169 4.72 13.41 1.36
C VAL A 169 4.82 11.91 1.60
N GLY A 170 3.96 11.35 2.45
CA GLY A 170 3.92 9.93 2.74
C GLY A 170 3.60 9.10 1.49
N ALA A 171 2.62 9.51 0.69
CA ALA A 171 2.25 8.86 -0.55
C ALA A 171 3.38 8.93 -1.60
N ALA A 172 4.11 10.05 -1.69
CA ALA A 172 5.27 10.17 -2.57
C ALA A 172 6.41 9.23 -2.16
N LEU A 173 6.64 9.05 -0.85
CA LEU A 173 7.61 8.09 -0.34
C LEU A 173 7.18 6.63 -0.63
N VAL A 174 5.89 6.30 -0.41
CA VAL A 174 5.33 4.99 -0.76
C VAL A 174 5.48 4.72 -2.27
N PHE A 175 5.14 5.69 -3.12
CA PHE A 175 5.34 5.60 -4.57
C PHE A 175 6.81 5.32 -4.91
N GLY A 176 7.75 6.09 -4.36
CA GLY A 176 9.18 5.90 -4.57
C GLY A 176 9.68 4.52 -4.14
N GLY A 177 9.15 4.00 -3.03
CA GLY A 177 9.49 2.68 -2.51
C GLY A 177 8.97 1.52 -3.37
N LEU A 178 7.83 1.70 -4.04
CA LEU A 178 7.19 0.68 -4.87
C LEU A 178 7.58 0.77 -6.36
N LEU A 179 8.09 1.91 -6.82
CA LEU A 179 8.52 2.14 -8.21
C LEU A 179 9.49 1.08 -8.78
N PRO A 180 10.43 0.50 -7.99
CA PRO A 180 11.35 -0.54 -8.46
C PRO A 180 10.71 -1.93 -8.62
N LEU A 181 9.47 -2.15 -8.17
CA LEU A 181 8.81 -3.46 -8.27
C LEU A 181 8.85 -3.99 -9.70
N GLY A 182 9.29 -5.24 -9.87
CA GLY A 182 9.33 -5.91 -11.17
C GLY A 182 10.48 -5.49 -12.08
N LYS A 183 11.33 -4.54 -11.69
CA LYS A 183 12.60 -4.30 -12.39
C LYS A 183 13.61 -5.40 -12.00
N PRO A 184 14.35 -5.98 -12.95
CA PRO A 184 15.51 -6.81 -12.61
C PRO A 184 16.48 -5.98 -11.76
N ALA A 185 16.98 -6.55 -10.67
CA ALA A 185 18.01 -5.88 -9.88
C ALA A 185 19.21 -5.59 -10.79
N VAL A 186 19.48 -4.31 -11.05
CA VAL A 186 20.73 -3.90 -11.71
C VAL A 186 21.85 -4.39 -10.80
N ARG A 187 22.58 -5.42 -11.24
CA ARG A 187 23.85 -5.77 -10.61
C ARG A 187 24.75 -4.56 -10.84
N SER A 188 24.90 -3.71 -9.83
CA SER A 188 26.01 -2.76 -9.78
C SER A 188 27.27 -3.62 -9.74
N GLY A 189 27.83 -3.85 -10.93
CA GLY A 189 29.09 -4.53 -11.10
C GLY A 189 30.12 -3.77 -10.28
N ARG A 190 30.75 -4.48 -9.35
CA ARG A 190 32.08 -4.14 -8.88
C ARG A 190 32.96 -4.03 -10.13
N SER A 191 33.16 -2.81 -10.61
CA SER A 191 34.27 -2.48 -11.51
C SER A 191 35.54 -2.63 -10.69
N GLY A 192 36.02 -3.87 -10.62
CA GLY A 192 37.28 -4.23 -10.01
C GLY A 192 37.96 -5.24 -10.93
N GLN A 193 38.60 -4.73 -11.98
CA GLN A 193 39.78 -5.26 -12.66
C GLN A 193 40.49 -4.00 -13.19
N MET A 194 41.53 -3.55 -12.49
CA MET A 194 42.95 -3.86 -12.76
C MET A 194 43.36 -3.44 -14.17
#